data_AF-A0A9W4J505-F1
#
_entry.id   AF-A0A9W4J505-F1
#
_cell.length_a   1.000
_cell.length_b   1.000
_cell.length_c   1.000
_cell.angle_alpha   90.00
_cell.angle_beta   90.00
_cell.angle_gamma   90.00
#
_symmetry.space_group_name_H-M   'P 1'
#
loop_
_entity.id
_entity.type
_entity.pdbx_description
1 polymer ?
#
loop_
_entity_poly.entity_id
_entity_poly.type
_entity_poly.pdbx_seq_one_letter_code
_entity_poly.pdbx_strand_id
1 'polypeptide(L)'
;MPVSHSSIPRWNFPTEEIYYFHEFLIILHPHLDTTQRLHMALARAKASLQLSGRTTQNTNCIIISPQQIAFAELSQQTTSCSEVFPLLADHSASRCCAGFRILAQVLSSSYWKKPHKETWGFPLPPEIISEILHHSEPRDTVSFAQSSFLAKECYYASVPQIGDVSVAKLEISIPCCGNRTGLEKLGLQCTRCFSWYHRNCIALETSSLPATGSYTCATCYKEVPHVRLYHPGEINTLDGRSRRRACVIKIDGTTKALRVRTSTPAHLRPELRRVGDLIHKYPKGLIDFTIRVNGEFSGLAYGLDDIELENISQ
;
A
#
# COMPACT_ATOMS: atom_id res chain seq x y z
N MET A 1 -14.72 -17.20 -9.36
CA MET A 1 -15.72 -16.18 -8.95
C MET A 1 -14.99 -14.89 -8.62
N PRO A 2 -15.49 -13.71 -9.01
CA PRO A 2 -14.95 -12.45 -8.51
C PRO A 2 -15.20 -12.43 -7.00
N VAL A 3 -14.14 -12.29 -6.22
CA VAL A 3 -14.26 -12.32 -4.76
C VAL A 3 -14.76 -10.94 -4.34
N SER A 4 -16.09 -10.80 -4.18
CA SER A 4 -16.72 -9.59 -3.66
C SER A 4 -16.38 -9.45 -2.17
N HIS A 5 -15.20 -8.91 -1.90
CA HIS A 5 -14.76 -8.59 -0.55
C HIS A 5 -15.47 -7.32 -0.07
N SER A 6 -16.24 -7.45 1.02
CA SER A 6 -17.05 -6.36 1.58
C SER A 6 -16.26 -5.34 2.41
N SER A 7 -15.01 -5.65 2.72
CA SER A 7 -14.10 -4.88 3.57
C SER A 7 -13.09 -4.04 2.80
N ILE A 8 -12.99 -4.26 1.49
CA ILE A 8 -12.29 -3.33 0.62
C ILE A 8 -13.20 -2.10 0.55
N PRO A 9 -12.68 -0.87 0.73
CA PRO A 9 -13.46 0.33 0.45
C PRO A 9 -14.16 0.13 -0.89
N ARG A 10 -15.49 0.29 -0.92
CA ARG A 10 -16.27 0.23 -2.16
C ARG A 10 -16.00 1.48 -3.00
N TRP A 11 -14.75 1.69 -3.33
CA TRP A 11 -14.34 2.70 -4.28
C TRP A 11 -14.64 2.11 -5.65
N ASN A 12 -15.47 2.80 -6.40
CA ASN A 12 -15.53 2.54 -7.83
C ASN A 12 -14.13 2.80 -8.35
N PHE A 13 -13.51 1.77 -8.89
CA PHE A 13 -12.23 1.91 -9.57
C PHE A 13 -12.37 3.03 -10.60
N PRO A 14 -11.45 4.02 -10.64
CA PRO A 14 -11.51 5.07 -11.65
C PRO A 14 -11.59 4.40 -13.02
N THR A 15 -12.61 4.72 -13.80
CA THR A 15 -12.69 4.27 -15.20
C THR A 15 -11.60 4.92 -16.05
N GLU A 16 -11.02 6.00 -15.52
CA GLU A 16 -9.95 6.75 -16.12
C GLU A 16 -8.61 6.01 -15.95
N GLU A 17 -7.87 5.92 -17.04
CA GLU A 17 -6.53 5.32 -17.04
C GLU A 17 -5.48 6.20 -16.33
N ILE A 18 -5.82 7.45 -16.01
CA ILE A 18 -4.93 8.42 -15.35
C ILE A 18 -5.73 9.12 -14.26
N TYR A 19 -5.30 9.02 -13.01
CA TYR A 19 -5.97 9.66 -11.88
C TYR A 19 -4.99 10.01 -10.76
N TYR A 20 -5.37 10.91 -9.85
CA TYR A 20 -4.56 11.25 -8.68
C TYR A 20 -4.89 10.35 -7.49
N PHE A 21 -3.85 9.87 -6.80
CA PHE A 21 -3.97 9.15 -5.55
C PHE A 21 -2.86 9.59 -4.59
N HIS A 22 -3.23 10.21 -3.47
CA HIS A 22 -2.28 10.72 -2.45
C HIS A 22 -1.10 11.50 -3.07
N GLU A 23 -1.40 12.50 -3.91
CA GLU A 23 -0.42 13.37 -4.59
C GLU A 23 0.41 12.72 -5.70
N PHE A 24 0.29 11.41 -5.88
CA PHE A 24 0.85 10.72 -7.03
C PHE A 24 -0.14 10.72 -8.18
N LEU A 25 0.37 10.96 -9.39
CA LEU A 25 -0.37 10.68 -10.61
C LEU A 25 -0.23 9.18 -10.91
N ILE A 26 -1.31 8.44 -10.74
CA ILE A 26 -1.39 7.02 -11.08
C ILE A 26 -1.75 6.90 -12.56
N ILE A 27 -0.96 6.14 -13.30
CA ILE A 27 -1.18 5.85 -14.71
C ILE A 27 -1.31 4.34 -14.86
N LEU A 28 -2.47 3.91 -15.32
CA LEU A 28 -2.74 2.51 -15.65
C LEU A 28 -2.31 2.27 -17.10
N HIS A 29 -1.44 1.29 -17.29
CA HIS A 29 -0.98 0.90 -18.62
C HIS A 29 -1.04 -0.62 -18.77
N PRO A 30 -1.45 -1.18 -19.92
CA PRO A 30 -1.61 -2.63 -20.07
C PRO A 30 -0.32 -3.42 -19.81
N HIS A 31 0.82 -2.95 -20.34
CA HIS A 31 2.12 -3.62 -20.25
C HIS A 31 3.28 -2.60 -20.23
N LEU A 32 4.35 -2.89 -19.49
CA LEU A 32 5.57 -2.07 -19.37
C LEU A 32 6.84 -2.85 -19.72
N ASP A 33 6.68 -3.94 -20.48
CA ASP A 33 7.71 -4.88 -20.91
C ASP A 33 8.74 -4.30 -21.87
N THR A 34 8.42 -3.21 -22.58
CA THR A 34 9.35 -2.54 -23.49
C THR A 34 9.53 -1.07 -23.14
N THR A 35 10.75 -0.57 -23.40
CA THR A 35 11.10 0.85 -23.24
C THR A 35 10.16 1.76 -24.03
N GLN A 36 9.74 1.33 -25.23
CA GLN A 36 8.79 2.08 -26.05
C GLN A 36 7.42 2.23 -25.35
N ARG A 37 6.88 1.15 -24.75
CA ARG A 37 5.60 1.20 -24.02
C ARG A 37 5.69 2.08 -22.77
N LEU A 38 6.82 2.03 -22.06
CA LEU A 38 7.09 2.95 -20.95
C LEU A 38 7.11 4.41 -21.42
N HIS A 39 7.80 4.72 -22.52
CA HIS A 39 7.80 6.07 -23.09
C HIS A 39 6.41 6.52 -23.54
N MET A 40 5.59 5.63 -24.09
CA MET A 40 4.19 5.93 -24.43
C MET A 40 3.38 6.30 -23.17
N ALA A 41 3.49 5.53 -22.09
CA ALA A 41 2.84 5.85 -20.83
C ALA A 41 3.28 7.22 -20.28
N LEU A 42 4.58 7.53 -20.33
CA LEU A 42 5.13 8.82 -19.92
C LEU A 42 4.64 9.98 -20.79
N ALA A 43 4.57 9.79 -22.11
CA ALA A 43 4.07 10.80 -23.05
C ALA A 43 2.59 11.11 -22.79
N ARG A 44 1.78 10.07 -22.54
CA ARG A 44 0.36 10.23 -22.16
C ARG A 44 0.19 10.99 -20.85
N ALA A 45 1.01 10.68 -19.85
CA ALA A 45 1.01 11.39 -18.57
C ALA A 45 1.38 12.87 -18.75
N LYS A 46 2.42 13.16 -19.54
CA LYS A 46 2.84 14.54 -19.84
C LYS A 46 1.75 15.32 -20.59
N ALA A 47 1.09 14.70 -21.55
CA ALA A 47 -0.03 15.32 -22.26
C ALA A 47 -1.22 15.62 -21.32
N SER A 48 -1.55 14.70 -20.40
CA SER A 48 -2.61 14.90 -19.39
C SER A 48 -2.28 16.08 -18.44
N LEU A 49 -1.02 16.21 -18.03
CA LEU A 49 -0.56 17.34 -17.21
C LEU A 49 -0.59 18.68 -17.95
N GLN A 50 -0.32 18.67 -19.25
CA GLN A 50 -0.40 19.87 -20.09
C GLN A 50 -1.85 20.35 -20.27
N LEU A 51 -2.77 19.42 -20.53
CA LEU A 51 -4.20 19.72 -20.68
C LEU A 51 -4.83 20.28 -19.40
N SER A 52 -4.38 19.82 -18.24
CA SER A 52 -4.91 20.24 -16.94
C SER A 52 -4.34 21.56 -16.43
N GLY A 53 -3.43 22.22 -17.16
CA GLY A 53 -2.84 23.51 -16.79
C GLY A 53 -1.98 23.48 -15.51
N ARG A 54 -1.74 22.30 -14.92
CA ARG A 54 -1.00 22.09 -13.66
C ARG A 54 0.53 22.10 -13.86
N THR A 55 1.01 22.77 -14.90
CA THR A 55 2.32 22.54 -15.51
C THR A 55 3.51 23.12 -14.75
N THR A 56 3.33 23.83 -13.64
CA THR A 56 4.43 24.56 -12.97
C THR A 56 5.18 23.74 -11.90
N GLN A 57 4.74 22.53 -11.56
CA GLN A 57 5.35 21.71 -10.51
C GLN A 57 5.76 20.31 -10.99
N ASN A 58 6.89 19.81 -10.49
CA ASN A 58 7.28 18.42 -10.68
C ASN A 58 6.18 17.49 -10.18
N THR A 59 5.73 16.54 -10.98
CA THR A 59 4.67 15.60 -10.62
C THR A 59 5.27 14.21 -10.46
N ASN A 60 5.11 13.65 -9.26
CA ASN A 60 5.49 12.27 -8.98
C ASN A 60 4.43 11.34 -9.57
N CYS A 61 4.87 10.38 -10.37
CA CYS A 61 4.01 9.49 -11.13
C CYS A 61 4.31 8.03 -10.77
N ILE A 62 3.25 7.24 -10.68
CA ILE A 62 3.33 5.78 -10.51
C ILE A 62 2.62 5.15 -11.70
N ILE A 63 3.38 4.46 -12.54
CA ILE A 63 2.88 3.78 -13.72
C ILE A 63 2.70 2.32 -13.36
N ILE A 64 1.46 1.83 -13.43
CA ILE A 64 1.07 0.50 -12.97
C ILE A 64 0.50 -0.28 -14.15
N SER A 65 1.05 -1.47 -14.37
CA SER A 65 0.40 -2.53 -15.13
C SER A 65 0.04 -3.68 -14.18
N PRO A 66 -0.76 -4.67 -14.61
CA PRO A 66 -1.09 -5.81 -13.77
C PRO A 66 0.14 -6.54 -13.22
N GLN A 67 1.25 -6.56 -13.97
CA GLN A 67 2.45 -7.33 -13.62
C GLN A 67 3.64 -6.47 -13.22
N GLN A 68 3.65 -5.19 -13.59
CA GLN A 68 4.83 -4.34 -13.52
C GLN A 68 4.50 -2.95 -12.99
N ILE A 69 5.51 -2.27 -12.48
CA ILE A 69 5.41 -0.92 -11.97
C ILE A 69 6.66 -0.11 -12.30
N ALA A 70 6.49 1.17 -12.58
CA ALA A 70 7.58 2.12 -12.74
C ALA A 70 7.24 3.42 -12.02
N PHE A 71 8.27 4.15 -11.59
CA PHE A 71 8.15 5.42 -10.90
C PHE A 71 8.81 6.50 -11.74
N ALA A 72 8.17 7.65 -11.87
CA ALA A 72 8.69 8.74 -12.67
C ALA A 72 8.44 10.09 -12.01
N GLU A 73 9.34 11.03 -12.24
CA GLU A 73 9.14 12.44 -11.92
C GLU A 73 9.02 13.21 -13.25
N LEU A 74 7.88 13.86 -13.42
CA LEU A 74 7.57 14.63 -14.62
C LEU A 74 7.69 16.12 -14.33
N SER A 75 8.56 16.82 -15.05
CA SER A 75 8.58 18.27 -15.11
C SER A 75 8.30 18.74 -16.56
N GLN A 76 8.21 20.06 -16.77
CA GLN A 76 8.04 20.62 -18.11
C GLN A 76 9.19 20.19 -19.05
N GLN A 77 10.42 20.16 -18.53
CA GLN A 77 11.65 20.02 -19.30
C GLN A 77 12.30 18.64 -19.15
N THR A 78 12.12 18.00 -18.00
CA THR A 78 12.78 16.75 -17.65
C THR A 78 11.78 15.66 -17.29
N THR A 79 12.05 14.45 -17.74
CA THR A 79 11.37 13.24 -17.33
C THR A 79 12.43 12.32 -16.76
N SER A 80 12.42 12.08 -15.46
CA SER A 80 13.21 11.03 -14.85
C SER A 80 12.30 9.82 -14.62
N CYS A 81 12.81 8.63 -14.88
CA CYS A 81 12.06 7.39 -14.72
C CYS A 81 12.97 6.31 -14.13
N SER A 82 12.44 5.53 -13.22
CA SER A 82 13.10 4.31 -12.73
C SER A 82 13.13 3.25 -13.81
N GLU A 83 13.89 2.18 -13.56
CA GLU A 83 13.67 0.90 -14.24
C GLU A 83 12.27 0.33 -13.93
N VAL A 84 11.85 -0.65 -14.71
CA VAL A 84 10.56 -1.34 -14.53
C VAL A 84 10.73 -2.50 -13.56
N PHE A 85 9.93 -2.49 -12.50
CA PHE A 85 9.97 -3.53 -11.47
C PHE A 85 8.79 -4.50 -11.60
N PRO A 86 8.96 -5.78 -11.24
CA PRO A 86 7.83 -6.69 -11.12
C PRO A 86 6.94 -6.27 -9.95
N LEU A 87 5.65 -6.10 -10.23
CA LEU A 87 4.60 -5.87 -9.24
C LEU A 87 3.93 -7.18 -8.81
N LEU A 88 3.61 -8.04 -9.80
CA LEU A 88 3.09 -9.39 -9.59
C LEU A 88 3.91 -10.41 -10.40
N ALA A 89 4.20 -11.52 -9.74
CA ALA A 89 4.90 -12.70 -10.25
C ALA A 89 4.28 -13.99 -9.65
N ASP A 90 4.63 -15.15 -10.20
CA ASP A 90 4.04 -16.44 -9.77
C ASP A 90 4.25 -16.77 -8.29
N HIS A 91 5.31 -16.23 -7.67
CA HIS A 91 5.62 -16.42 -6.25
C HIS A 91 5.04 -15.32 -5.33
N SER A 92 4.12 -14.49 -5.82
CA SER A 92 3.66 -13.29 -5.07
C SER A 92 2.88 -13.62 -3.81
N ALA A 93 2.30 -14.82 -3.70
CA ALA A 93 1.58 -15.21 -2.50
C ALA A 93 2.54 -15.60 -1.35
N SER A 94 3.73 -16.11 -1.66
CA SER A 94 4.75 -16.43 -0.66
C SER A 94 5.79 -15.32 -0.44
N ARG A 95 6.09 -14.51 -1.45
CA ARG A 95 7.15 -13.48 -1.42
C ARG A 95 6.70 -12.17 -2.07
N CYS A 96 7.02 -11.04 -1.44
CA CYS A 96 6.78 -9.73 -2.07
C CYS A 96 7.76 -9.47 -3.21
N CYS A 97 7.23 -9.07 -4.38
CA CYS A 97 8.03 -8.58 -5.49
C CYS A 97 8.69 -7.22 -5.18
N ALA A 98 9.74 -6.89 -5.93
CA ALA A 98 10.48 -5.63 -5.79
C ALA A 98 9.56 -4.40 -5.90
N GLY A 99 8.72 -4.38 -6.94
CA GLY A 99 7.79 -3.29 -7.20
C GLY A 99 6.80 -3.05 -6.06
N PHE A 100 6.28 -4.13 -5.46
CA PHE A 100 5.39 -4.02 -4.30
C PHE A 100 6.09 -3.42 -3.07
N ARG A 101 7.35 -3.81 -2.80
CA ARG A 101 8.12 -3.27 -1.68
C ARG A 101 8.42 -1.78 -1.86
N ILE A 102 8.81 -1.37 -3.05
CA ILE A 102 9.05 0.04 -3.39
C ILE A 102 7.73 0.81 -3.26
N LEU A 103 6.64 0.29 -3.82
CA LEU A 103 5.32 0.93 -3.71
C LEU A 103 4.89 1.12 -2.26
N ALA A 104 5.04 0.09 -1.43
CA ALA A 104 4.75 0.18 0.00
C ALA A 104 5.60 1.25 0.68
N GLN A 105 6.89 1.36 0.35
CA GLN A 105 7.78 2.39 0.89
C GLN A 105 7.39 3.80 0.41
N VAL A 106 7.06 3.97 -0.87
CA VAL A 106 6.64 5.26 -1.44
C VAL A 106 5.35 5.76 -0.79
N LEU A 107 4.36 4.88 -0.60
CA LEU A 107 3.06 5.24 -0.03
C LEU A 107 3.06 5.39 1.50
N SER A 108 4.02 4.77 2.21
CA SER A 108 4.12 4.84 3.68
C SER A 108 5.14 5.87 4.18
N SER A 109 5.81 6.57 3.27
CA SER A 109 6.85 7.55 3.58
C SER A 109 6.36 8.98 3.37
N SER A 110 6.66 9.87 4.33
CA SER A 110 6.38 11.30 4.21
C SER A 110 7.35 12.03 3.27
N TYR A 111 8.50 11.42 2.92
CA TYR A 111 9.52 12.05 2.08
C TYR A 111 9.03 12.49 0.70
N TRP A 112 7.98 11.87 0.18
CA TRP A 112 7.47 12.10 -1.16
C TRP A 112 6.24 13.01 -1.22
N LYS A 113 5.66 13.33 -0.05
CA LYS A 113 4.50 14.20 0.06
C LYS A 113 4.96 15.66 0.01
N LYS A 114 4.35 16.46 -0.86
CA LYS A 114 4.64 17.89 -0.93
C LYS A 114 3.81 18.61 0.14
N PRO A 115 4.32 19.70 0.74
CA PRO A 115 3.51 20.52 1.63
C PRO A 115 2.30 21.03 0.85
N HIS A 116 1.11 20.78 1.41
CA HIS A 116 -0.17 21.05 0.76
C HIS A 116 -0.32 22.55 0.48
N LYS A 117 -0.66 22.89 -0.77
CA LYS A 117 -0.97 24.26 -1.23
C LYS A 117 -2.44 24.42 -1.59
N GLU A 118 -3.30 23.59 -1.02
CA GLU A 118 -4.74 23.76 -1.22
C GLU A 118 -5.22 24.98 -0.44
N THR A 119 -5.91 25.88 -1.14
CA THR A 119 -6.55 27.04 -0.54
C THR A 119 -8.01 27.04 -0.99
N TRP A 120 -8.92 26.99 -0.02
CA TRP A 120 -10.34 27.19 -0.30
C TRP A 120 -10.56 28.68 -0.51
N GLY A 121 -11.37 29.05 -1.50
CA GLY A 121 -11.71 30.46 -1.77
C GLY A 121 -12.45 31.15 -0.62
N PHE A 122 -12.91 30.37 0.36
CA PHE A 122 -13.55 30.81 1.59
C PHE A 122 -13.18 29.85 2.73
N PRO A 123 -12.90 30.35 3.94
CA PRO A 123 -12.59 29.49 5.08
C PRO A 123 -13.87 28.80 5.56
N LEU A 124 -13.94 27.48 5.36
CA LEU A 124 -14.96 26.64 5.96
C LEU A 124 -14.45 26.09 7.30
N PRO A 125 -15.18 26.28 8.42
CA PRO A 125 -14.81 25.66 9.68
C PRO A 125 -14.81 24.11 9.56
N PRO A 126 -13.85 23.41 10.18
CA PRO A 126 -13.78 21.94 10.15
C PRO A 126 -15.08 21.27 10.62
N GLU A 127 -15.83 21.91 11.50
CA GLU A 127 -17.12 21.44 12.02
C GLU A 127 -18.16 21.33 10.91
N ILE A 128 -18.22 22.31 10.00
CA ILE A 128 -19.15 22.30 8.86
C ILE A 128 -18.75 21.20 7.86
N ILE A 129 -17.45 21.02 7.63
CA ILE A 129 -16.94 19.96 6.76
C ILE A 129 -17.28 18.58 7.34
N SER A 130 -17.09 18.41 8.65
CA SER A 130 -17.48 17.20 9.37
C SER A 130 -18.99 16.94 9.26
N GLU A 131 -19.81 17.99 9.38
CA GLU A 131 -21.26 17.87 9.29
C GLU A 131 -21.72 17.45 7.88
N ILE A 132 -21.11 18.02 6.84
CA ILE A 132 -21.33 17.62 5.44
C ILE A 132 -20.97 16.15 5.26
N LEU A 133 -19.80 15.73 5.73
CA LEU A 133 -19.35 14.34 5.64
C LEU A 133 -20.27 13.38 6.40
N HIS A 134 -20.83 13.81 7.55
CA HIS A 134 -21.71 12.98 8.36
C HIS A 134 -23.09 12.76 7.73
N HIS A 135 -23.63 13.78 7.05
CA HIS A 135 -24.96 13.75 6.46
C HIS A 135 -24.99 13.31 4.99
N SER A 136 -23.82 13.22 4.36
CA SER A 136 -23.70 12.74 2.98
C SER A 136 -23.90 11.23 2.90
N GLU A 137 -24.43 10.75 1.77
CA GLU A 137 -24.41 9.31 1.49
C GLU A 137 -22.94 8.81 1.44
N PRO A 138 -22.67 7.53 1.73
CA PRO A 138 -21.29 7.00 1.74
C PRO A 138 -20.54 7.24 0.43
N ARG A 139 -21.24 7.22 -0.71
CA ARG A 139 -20.66 7.52 -2.03
C ARG A 139 -20.19 8.97 -2.09
N ASP A 140 -21.07 9.90 -1.74
CA ASP A 140 -20.83 11.34 -1.84
C ASP A 140 -19.82 11.81 -0.80
N THR A 141 -19.83 11.21 0.39
CA THR A 141 -18.84 11.41 1.44
C THR A 141 -17.42 11.14 0.93
N VAL A 142 -17.23 10.01 0.25
CA VAL A 142 -15.93 9.62 -0.32
C VAL A 142 -15.55 10.55 -1.47
N SER A 143 -16.48 10.86 -2.37
CA SER A 143 -16.22 11.80 -3.47
C SER A 143 -15.82 13.19 -2.97
N PHE A 144 -16.51 13.70 -1.94
CA PHE A 144 -16.19 14.97 -1.31
C PHE A 144 -14.82 14.92 -0.61
N ALA A 145 -14.53 13.87 0.16
CA ALA A 145 -13.23 13.67 0.79
C ALA A 145 -12.08 13.56 -0.24
N GLN A 146 -12.32 13.05 -1.44
CA GLN A 146 -11.31 13.00 -2.50
C GLN A 146 -11.11 14.33 -3.22
N SER A 147 -12.11 15.22 -3.18
CA SER A 147 -12.06 16.52 -3.87
C SER A 147 -11.19 17.56 -3.19
N SER A 148 -10.90 17.38 -1.90
CA SER A 148 -10.15 18.32 -1.08
C SER A 148 -9.31 17.61 -0.02
N PHE A 149 -8.08 18.08 0.18
CA PHE A 149 -7.18 17.67 1.25
C PHE A 149 -7.79 17.91 2.65
N LEU A 150 -8.40 19.07 2.87
CA LEU A 150 -9.04 19.38 4.16
C LEU A 150 -10.25 18.46 4.40
N ALA A 151 -11.08 18.23 3.38
CA ALA A 151 -12.20 17.30 3.48
C ALA A 151 -11.73 15.86 3.74
N LYS A 152 -10.63 15.46 3.11
CA LYS A 152 -9.97 14.17 3.34
C LYS A 152 -9.51 14.02 4.78
N GLU A 153 -8.81 15.01 5.32
CA GLU A 153 -8.35 14.99 6.71
C GLU A 153 -9.53 14.90 7.67
N CYS A 154 -10.57 15.71 7.46
CA CYS A 154 -11.79 15.66 8.28
C CYS A 154 -12.48 14.29 8.21
N TYR A 155 -12.60 13.72 7.00
CA TYR A 155 -13.18 12.39 6.81
C TYR A 155 -12.42 11.33 7.60
N TYR A 156 -11.09 11.26 7.48
CA TYR A 156 -10.30 10.24 8.16
C TYR A 156 -10.07 10.53 9.66
N ALA A 157 -10.22 11.77 10.11
CA ALA A 157 -10.29 12.11 11.53
C ALA A 157 -11.57 11.55 12.20
N SER A 158 -12.66 11.43 11.44
CA SER A 158 -13.93 10.86 11.95
C SER A 158 -13.93 9.33 12.07
N VAL A 159 -13.00 8.64 11.40
CA VAL A 159 -12.88 7.19 11.47
C VAL A 159 -11.96 6.83 12.65
N PRO A 160 -12.33 5.86 13.51
CA PRO A 160 -11.47 5.42 14.62
C PRO A 160 -10.05 5.12 14.14
N GLN A 161 -9.05 5.62 14.84
CA GLN A 161 -7.65 5.46 14.46
C GLN A 161 -6.96 4.47 15.40
N ILE A 162 -6.15 3.58 14.84
CA ILE A 162 -5.15 2.87 15.63
C ILE A 162 -3.85 3.68 15.51
N GLY A 163 -3.53 4.40 16.60
CA GLY A 163 -2.30 5.15 16.76
C GLY A 163 -1.12 4.24 17.09
N ASP A 164 0.10 4.76 16.90
CA ASP A 164 1.36 4.12 17.33
C ASP A 164 1.54 2.66 16.90
N VAL A 165 0.98 2.33 15.74
CA VAL A 165 1.11 1.01 15.13
C VAL A 165 2.51 0.89 14.53
N SER A 166 3.25 -0.11 14.98
CA SER A 166 4.48 -0.55 14.32
C SER A 166 4.37 -2.01 13.90
N VAL A 167 4.82 -2.30 12.68
CA VAL A 167 4.92 -3.69 12.21
C VAL A 167 6.01 -4.38 13.02
N ALA A 168 5.66 -5.44 13.74
CA ALA A 168 6.61 -6.18 14.56
C ALA A 168 7.24 -7.34 13.78
N LYS A 169 6.40 -8.12 13.06
CA LYS A 169 6.85 -9.24 12.24
C LYS A 169 6.15 -9.25 10.88
N LEU A 170 6.94 -9.26 9.81
CA LEU A 170 6.50 -9.35 8.41
C LEU A 170 7.50 -10.16 7.57
N GLU A 171 7.29 -11.47 7.53
CA GLU A 171 8.18 -12.44 6.85
C GLU A 171 8.36 -12.15 5.36
N ILE A 172 7.30 -11.68 4.69
CA ILE A 172 7.32 -11.40 3.25
C ILE A 172 8.27 -10.25 2.89
N SER A 173 8.41 -9.26 3.77
CA SER A 173 9.29 -8.09 3.56
C SER A 173 10.68 -8.30 4.14
N ILE A 174 10.79 -9.13 5.19
CA ILE A 174 12.02 -9.38 5.95
C ILE A 174 12.30 -10.89 5.95
N PRO A 175 12.91 -11.44 4.87
CA PRO A 175 12.97 -12.89 4.68
C PRO A 175 13.87 -13.63 5.67
N CYS A 176 14.78 -12.95 6.37
CA CYS A 176 15.70 -13.60 7.29
C CYS A 176 15.02 -14.17 8.55
N CYS A 177 14.13 -13.40 9.17
CA CYS A 177 13.46 -13.81 10.42
C CYS A 177 12.07 -13.15 10.60
N GLY A 178 11.64 -12.34 9.63
CA GLY A 178 10.40 -11.57 9.69
C GLY A 178 10.43 -10.37 10.64
N ASN A 179 11.36 -10.26 11.59
CA ASN A 179 11.28 -9.24 12.64
C ASN A 179 11.69 -7.85 12.12
N ARG A 180 10.88 -6.82 12.36
CA ARG A 180 11.22 -5.44 11.98
C ARG A 180 12.28 -4.80 12.88
N THR A 181 12.37 -5.27 14.13
CA THR A 181 13.22 -4.70 15.18
C THR A 181 14.70 -4.77 14.77
N GLY A 182 15.45 -3.68 14.94
CA GLY A 182 16.90 -3.64 14.69
C GLY A 182 17.33 -3.35 13.26
N LEU A 183 16.40 -3.30 12.28
CA LEU A 183 16.72 -2.96 10.89
C LEU A 183 17.17 -1.51 10.71
N GLU A 184 16.73 -0.57 11.54
CA GLU A 184 17.16 0.84 11.47
C GLU A 184 18.68 1.03 11.72
N LYS A 185 19.29 0.13 12.51
CA LYS A 185 20.68 0.25 12.93
C LYS A 185 21.63 -0.63 12.12
N LEU A 186 21.22 -1.87 11.87
CA LEU A 186 22.06 -2.92 11.24
C LEU A 186 21.31 -3.67 10.14
N GLY A 187 20.32 -3.03 9.53
CA GLY A 187 19.59 -3.56 8.39
C GLY A 187 20.38 -3.38 7.09
N LEU A 188 20.31 -4.39 6.24
CA LEU A 188 20.84 -4.36 4.87
C LEU A 188 19.66 -4.50 3.92
N GLN A 189 19.57 -3.59 2.94
CA GLN A 189 18.57 -3.67 1.88
C GLN A 189 19.22 -4.24 0.61
N CYS A 190 18.60 -5.26 0.03
CA CYS A 190 19.03 -5.78 -1.26
C CYS A 190 18.72 -4.77 -2.36
N THR A 191 19.69 -4.38 -3.17
CA THR A 191 19.49 -3.39 -4.25
C THR A 191 18.68 -3.91 -5.43
N ARG A 192 18.50 -5.24 -5.57
CA ARG A 192 17.73 -5.84 -6.66
C ARG A 192 16.26 -6.06 -6.30
N CYS A 193 16.00 -6.62 -5.13
CA CYS A 193 14.64 -6.97 -4.70
C CYS A 193 14.10 -6.10 -3.57
N PHE A 194 14.86 -5.12 -3.08
CA PHE A 194 14.45 -4.18 -2.02
C PHE A 194 14.03 -4.87 -0.71
N SER A 195 14.46 -6.11 -0.51
CA SER A 195 14.22 -6.87 0.72
C SER A 195 15.17 -6.43 1.83
N TRP A 196 14.65 -6.35 3.05
CA TRP A 196 15.43 -6.04 4.23
C TRP A 196 15.91 -7.31 4.93
N TYR A 197 17.16 -7.28 5.39
CA TYR A 197 17.80 -8.36 6.14
C TYR A 197 18.52 -7.79 7.34
N HIS A 198 18.51 -8.51 8.47
CA HIS A 198 19.44 -8.21 9.55
C HIS A 198 20.81 -8.73 9.19
N ARG A 199 21.83 -7.90 9.42
CA ARG A 199 23.23 -8.29 9.28
C ARG A 199 23.56 -9.59 10.01
N ASN A 200 23.06 -9.75 11.24
CA ASN A 200 23.32 -10.93 12.07
C ASN A 200 22.64 -12.20 11.54
N CYS A 201 21.48 -12.07 10.88
CA CYS A 201 20.76 -13.25 10.38
C CYS A 201 21.38 -13.84 9.11
N ILE A 202 22.20 -13.08 8.39
CA ILE A 202 22.85 -13.53 7.16
C ILE A 202 24.32 -13.90 7.35
N ALA A 203 24.79 -13.94 8.61
CA ALA A 203 26.14 -14.35 9.01
C ALA A 203 27.27 -13.74 8.15
N LEU A 204 27.09 -12.50 7.68
CA LEU A 204 28.14 -11.78 6.96
C LEU A 204 29.22 -11.39 7.95
N GLU A 205 30.40 -12.01 7.82
CA GLU A 205 31.59 -11.59 8.55
C GLU A 205 31.86 -10.11 8.29
N THR A 206 32.18 -9.39 9.36
CA THR A 206 32.36 -7.93 9.42
C THR A 206 33.33 -7.38 8.36
N SER A 207 34.20 -8.24 7.83
CA SER A 207 35.27 -8.02 6.84
C SER A 207 34.83 -8.09 5.38
N SER A 208 33.62 -8.58 5.07
CA SER A 208 33.13 -8.77 3.69
C SER A 208 32.16 -7.70 3.21
N LEU A 209 31.97 -6.64 3.98
CA LEU A 209 31.11 -5.53 3.59
C LEU A 209 31.88 -4.55 2.69
N PRO A 210 31.32 -4.20 1.52
CA PRO A 210 31.88 -3.11 0.74
C PRO A 210 31.80 -1.83 1.57
N ALA A 211 32.93 -1.14 1.76
CA ALA A 211 33.00 0.12 2.53
C ALA A 211 32.08 1.23 1.97
N THR A 212 31.52 1.04 0.78
CA THR A 212 30.63 1.97 0.06
C THR A 212 29.59 1.29 -0.86
N GLY A 213 29.43 -0.04 -0.84
CA GLY A 213 28.88 -0.80 -1.98
C GLY A 213 27.63 -1.65 -1.68
N SER A 214 26.70 -1.59 -2.62
CA SER A 214 25.40 -2.27 -2.68
C SER A 214 25.38 -3.72 -2.19
N TYR A 215 24.39 -4.06 -1.34
CA TYR A 215 24.12 -5.43 -0.91
C TYR A 215 23.19 -6.13 -1.91
N THR A 216 23.52 -7.37 -2.31
CA THR A 216 22.64 -8.25 -3.08
C THR A 216 22.40 -9.53 -2.29
N CYS A 217 21.14 -9.91 -2.08
CA CYS A 217 20.82 -11.11 -1.31
C CYS A 217 21.12 -12.41 -2.08
N ALA A 218 21.33 -13.51 -1.36
CA ALA A 218 21.67 -14.81 -1.93
C ALA A 218 20.64 -15.30 -2.97
N THR A 219 19.35 -15.00 -2.77
CA THR A 219 18.29 -15.32 -3.74
C THR A 219 18.51 -14.58 -5.06
N CYS A 220 18.71 -13.27 -5.01
CA CYS A 220 18.97 -12.45 -6.20
C CYS A 220 20.35 -12.69 -6.81
N TYR A 221 21.29 -13.28 -6.08
CA TYR A 221 22.59 -13.69 -6.62
C TYR A 221 22.49 -14.99 -7.41
N LYS A 222 21.69 -15.97 -6.93
CA LYS A 222 21.49 -17.28 -7.56
C LYS A 222 20.46 -17.27 -8.69
N GLU A 223 19.45 -16.41 -8.59
CA GLU A 223 18.44 -16.25 -9.64
C GLU A 223 18.98 -15.36 -10.76
N VAL A 224 19.13 -15.95 -11.95
CA VAL A 224 19.31 -15.22 -13.22
C VAL A 224 18.12 -14.27 -13.39
N PRO A 225 18.28 -13.03 -13.91
CA PRO A 225 17.19 -12.07 -14.11
C PRO A 225 16.28 -12.48 -15.27
N HIS A 226 15.62 -13.61 -15.13
CA HIS A 226 14.36 -13.80 -15.80
C HIS A 226 13.32 -13.55 -14.75
N VAL A 227 12.80 -12.31 -14.79
CA VAL A 227 11.46 -12.00 -14.30
C VAL A 227 10.60 -13.20 -14.69
N ARG A 228 10.28 -14.09 -13.74
CA ARG A 228 9.28 -15.12 -14.00
C ARG A 228 8.00 -14.33 -14.21
N LEU A 229 7.68 -14.12 -15.48
CA LEU A 229 6.49 -13.44 -15.93
C LEU A 229 5.32 -14.09 -15.22
N TYR A 230 4.38 -13.29 -14.78
CA TYR A 230 3.17 -13.81 -14.15
C TYR A 230 2.40 -14.63 -15.19
N HIS A 231 2.20 -15.91 -14.89
CA HIS A 231 1.35 -16.81 -15.65
C HIS A 231 0.00 -16.93 -14.95
N PRO A 232 -1.12 -16.67 -15.64
CA PRO A 232 -2.44 -16.82 -15.06
C PRO A 232 -2.63 -18.23 -14.45
N GLY A 233 -2.90 -18.27 -13.15
CA GLY A 233 -3.14 -19.52 -12.41
C GLY A 233 -1.94 -20.06 -11.63
N GLU A 234 -0.70 -19.69 -11.98
CA GLU A 234 0.51 -20.24 -11.34
C GLU A 234 0.66 -19.86 -9.86
N ILE A 235 0.17 -18.69 -9.45
CA ILE A 235 0.15 -18.32 -8.02
C ILE A 235 -0.59 -19.39 -7.19
N ASN A 236 -1.73 -19.88 -7.68
CA ASN A 236 -2.48 -20.92 -6.99
C ASN A 236 -1.80 -22.29 -7.11
N THR A 237 -1.09 -22.56 -8.20
CA THR A 237 -0.35 -23.81 -8.40
C THR A 237 0.84 -23.92 -7.43
N LEU A 238 1.62 -22.84 -7.31
CA LEU A 238 2.84 -22.80 -6.50
C LEU A 238 2.56 -22.65 -5.01
N ASP A 239 1.65 -21.75 -4.64
CA ASP A 239 1.40 -21.39 -3.24
C ASP A 239 0.09 -21.98 -2.69
N GLY A 240 -0.68 -22.71 -3.51
CA GLY A 240 -1.93 -23.33 -3.12
C GLY A 240 -2.99 -22.34 -2.64
N ARG A 241 -4.00 -22.84 -1.90
CA ARG A 241 -4.82 -21.98 -1.03
C ARG A 241 -4.03 -21.66 0.24
N SER A 242 -2.98 -20.86 0.10
CA SER A 242 -2.21 -20.37 1.25
C SER A 242 -3.15 -19.79 2.31
N ARG A 243 -2.98 -20.22 3.57
CA ARG A 243 -3.74 -19.66 4.70
C ARG A 243 -3.52 -18.15 4.73
N ARG A 244 -4.59 -17.41 5.04
CA ARG A 244 -4.53 -15.95 5.16
C ARG A 244 -3.55 -15.57 6.26
N ARG A 245 -2.50 -14.86 5.88
CA ARG A 245 -1.46 -14.42 6.82
C ARG A 245 -2.00 -13.31 7.70
N ALA A 246 -1.74 -13.41 8.99
CA ALA A 246 -1.90 -12.30 9.93
C ALA A 246 -0.59 -11.51 9.97
N CYS A 247 -0.68 -10.20 10.17
CA CYS A 247 0.47 -9.34 10.41
C CYS A 247 0.60 -9.12 11.91
N VAL A 248 1.78 -9.45 12.47
CA VAL A 248 2.05 -9.19 13.88
C VAL A 248 2.51 -7.75 14.01
N ILE A 249 1.76 -6.98 14.78
CA ILE A 249 1.99 -5.55 15.02
C ILE A 249 2.12 -5.28 16.52
N LYS A 250 2.71 -4.14 16.86
CA LYS A 250 2.68 -3.57 18.20
C LYS A 250 1.76 -2.36 18.21
N ILE A 251 0.88 -2.30 19.20
CA ILE A 251 -0.02 -1.17 19.50
C ILE A 251 0.18 -0.87 21.00
N ASP A 252 0.61 0.33 21.34
CA ASP A 252 0.84 0.77 22.73
C ASP A 252 1.69 -0.22 23.55
N GLY A 253 2.73 -0.78 22.92
CA GLY A 253 3.60 -1.80 23.53
C GLY A 253 3.03 -3.21 23.60
N THR A 254 1.73 -3.39 23.38
CA THR A 254 1.09 -4.71 23.29
C THR A 254 1.26 -5.31 21.89
N THR A 255 1.55 -6.61 21.82
CA THR A 255 1.68 -7.31 20.53
C THR A 255 0.34 -7.92 20.16
N LYS A 256 -0.11 -7.66 18.94
CA LYS A 256 -1.37 -8.18 18.37
C LYS A 256 -1.13 -8.74 16.98
N ALA A 257 -2.02 -9.61 16.52
CA ALA A 257 -1.98 -10.08 15.15
C ALA A 257 -3.27 -9.71 14.43
N LEU A 258 -3.12 -8.81 13.47
CA LEU A 258 -4.25 -8.34 12.68
C LEU A 258 -4.29 -9.04 11.34
N ARG A 259 -5.48 -9.43 10.92
CA ARG A 259 -5.75 -9.92 9.58
C ARG A 259 -6.77 -9.00 8.91
N VAL A 260 -6.57 -8.72 7.63
CA VAL A 260 -7.56 -8.00 6.83
C VAL A 260 -8.84 -8.84 6.79
N ARG A 261 -9.92 -8.28 7.34
CA ARG A 261 -11.26 -8.86 7.21
C ARG A 261 -11.61 -8.87 5.74
N THR A 262 -12.34 -9.86 5.25
CA THR A 262 -12.82 -9.91 3.84
C THR A 262 -14.32 -10.03 3.70
N SER A 263 -14.99 -10.34 4.80
CA SER A 263 -16.42 -10.62 4.88
C SER A 263 -17.14 -9.49 5.60
N THR A 264 -18.43 -9.39 5.35
CA THR A 264 -19.26 -8.34 5.95
C THR A 264 -19.23 -8.53 7.46
N PRO A 265 -19.12 -7.45 8.27
CA PRO A 265 -19.22 -7.54 9.72
C PRO A 265 -20.45 -8.36 10.15
N ALA A 266 -20.32 -9.10 11.24
CA ALA A 266 -21.35 -10.05 11.67
C ALA A 266 -22.71 -9.38 11.92
N HIS A 267 -22.74 -8.12 12.36
CA HIS A 267 -23.98 -7.36 12.59
C HIS A 267 -24.75 -7.00 11.31
N LEU A 268 -24.04 -6.96 10.16
CA LEU A 268 -24.62 -6.75 8.83
C LEU A 268 -24.88 -8.05 8.09
N ARG A 269 -24.76 -9.20 8.76
CA ARG A 269 -25.02 -10.53 8.23
C ARG A 269 -26.28 -11.09 8.88
N PRO A 270 -27.48 -10.87 8.30
CA PRO A 270 -28.75 -11.30 8.88
C PRO A 270 -28.77 -12.81 9.20
N GLU A 271 -28.02 -13.62 8.46
CA GLU A 271 -27.87 -15.05 8.66
C GLU A 271 -27.15 -15.43 9.97
N LEU A 272 -26.32 -14.55 10.53
CA LEU A 272 -25.59 -14.79 11.78
C LEU A 272 -26.36 -14.38 13.04
N ARG A 273 -27.53 -13.74 12.89
CA ARG A 273 -28.39 -13.29 14.01
C ARG A 273 -28.92 -14.43 14.88
N ARG A 274 -28.77 -15.69 14.45
CA ARG A 274 -29.19 -16.88 15.21
C ARG A 274 -28.14 -17.36 16.21
N VAL A 275 -26.96 -16.72 16.31
CA VAL A 275 -25.79 -17.20 17.09
C VAL A 275 -25.48 -16.34 18.33
N GLY A 276 -26.38 -15.44 18.75
CA GLY A 276 -26.31 -14.75 20.06
C GLY A 276 -25.65 -13.35 20.08
N ASP A 277 -25.72 -12.72 21.26
CA ASP A 277 -25.66 -11.26 21.54
C ASP A 277 -24.32 -10.52 21.34
N LEU A 278 -23.31 -11.12 20.70
CA LEU A 278 -22.03 -10.44 20.44
C LEU A 278 -22.11 -9.34 19.34
N ILE A 279 -23.27 -9.22 18.70
CA ILE A 279 -23.55 -8.37 17.54
C ILE A 279 -23.58 -6.87 17.89
N HIS A 280 -23.88 -6.51 19.14
CA HIS A 280 -24.16 -5.12 19.53
C HIS A 280 -22.95 -4.30 20.03
N LYS A 281 -21.77 -4.93 20.18
CA LYS A 281 -20.56 -4.24 20.69
C LYS A 281 -19.67 -3.60 19.61
N TYR A 282 -19.93 -3.82 18.33
CA TYR A 282 -19.10 -3.32 17.24
C TYR A 282 -19.78 -2.19 16.46
N PRO A 283 -19.03 -1.16 16.01
CA PRO A 283 -19.57 -0.06 15.22
C PRO A 283 -20.29 -0.56 13.97
N LYS A 284 -21.35 0.15 13.57
CA LYS A 284 -22.24 -0.29 12.48
C LYS A 284 -21.60 -0.25 11.07
N GLY A 285 -20.38 0.27 10.92
CA GLY A 285 -19.68 0.46 9.64
C GLY A 285 -19.00 -0.80 9.08
N LEU A 286 -18.66 -0.77 7.78
CA LEU A 286 -17.81 -1.79 7.11
C LEU A 286 -16.31 -1.57 7.35
N ILE A 287 -15.97 -0.32 7.65
CA ILE A 287 -14.62 0.17 7.88
C ILE A 287 -14.52 0.46 9.37
N ASP A 288 -13.64 -0.24 10.06
CA ASP A 288 -13.54 -0.13 11.51
C ASP A 288 -12.44 0.84 11.93
N PHE A 289 -11.35 0.93 11.14
CA PHE A 289 -10.16 1.65 11.55
C PHE A 289 -9.40 2.32 10.39
N THR A 290 -8.79 3.46 10.67
CA THR A 290 -7.64 3.97 9.91
C THR A 290 -6.35 3.54 10.60
N ILE A 291 -5.30 3.27 9.80
CA ILE A 291 -3.98 2.94 10.34
C ILE A 291 -3.04 4.11 10.08
N ARG A 292 -2.37 4.58 11.14
CA ARG A 292 -1.24 5.51 11.03
C ARG A 292 0.06 4.73 11.15
N VAL A 293 0.88 4.75 10.11
CA VAL A 293 2.19 4.11 10.09
C VAL A 293 3.23 5.18 10.40
N ASN A 294 3.98 5.02 11.49
CA ASN A 294 4.95 6.03 11.97
C ASN A 294 4.34 7.43 12.13
N GLY A 295 3.09 7.51 12.63
CA GLY A 295 2.36 8.78 12.78
C GLY A 295 1.74 9.30 11.48
N GLU A 296 2.08 8.74 10.32
CA GLU A 296 1.52 9.13 9.02
C GLU A 296 0.29 8.32 8.67
N PHE A 297 -0.79 9.00 8.28
CA PHE A 297 -2.01 8.33 7.84
C PHE A 297 -1.76 7.57 6.52
N SER A 298 -2.13 6.28 6.48
CA SER A 298 -1.91 5.40 5.32
C SER A 298 -2.76 5.74 4.10
N GLY A 299 -3.74 6.64 4.26
CA GLY A 299 -4.61 7.01 3.17
C GLY A 299 -5.76 6.06 2.90
N LEU A 300 -5.88 5.03 3.74
CA LEU A 300 -6.79 3.92 3.60
C LEU A 300 -7.41 3.62 4.96
N ALA A 301 -8.66 3.15 4.90
CA ALA A 301 -9.35 2.65 6.06
C ALA A 301 -9.66 1.16 5.85
N TYR A 302 -9.62 0.38 6.93
CA TYR A 302 -9.54 -1.07 6.90
C TYR A 302 -10.58 -1.69 7.83
N GLY A 303 -11.08 -2.87 7.45
CA GLY A 303 -11.68 -3.82 8.37
C GLY A 303 -10.61 -4.82 8.81
N LEU A 304 -10.36 -4.93 10.12
CA LEU A 304 -9.33 -5.80 10.68
C LEU A 304 -9.94 -6.75 11.70
N ASP A 305 -9.51 -8.01 11.68
CA ASP A 305 -9.83 -9.00 12.71
C ASP A 305 -8.59 -9.18 13.60
N ASP A 306 -8.78 -9.08 14.92
CA ASP A 306 -7.77 -9.42 15.92
C ASP A 306 -7.76 -10.95 16.09
N ILE A 307 -6.59 -11.55 15.94
CA ILE A 307 -6.40 -13.00 16.05
C ILE A 307 -5.47 -13.24 17.23
N GLU A 308 -5.88 -14.13 18.12
CA GLU A 308 -5.03 -14.58 19.23
C GLU A 308 -3.70 -15.13 18.70
N LEU A 309 -2.60 -14.67 19.28
CA LEU A 309 -1.23 -14.99 18.83
C LEU A 309 -0.95 -16.50 18.80
N GLU A 310 -1.63 -17.28 19.64
CA GLU A 310 -1.52 -18.75 19.72
C GLU A 310 -1.98 -19.45 18.42
N ASN A 311 -2.88 -18.81 17.67
CA ASN A 311 -3.45 -19.35 16.42
C ASN A 311 -2.60 -19.09 15.18
N ILE A 312 -1.41 -18.47 15.32
CA ILE A 312 -0.51 -18.14 14.20
C ILE A 312 0.55 -19.23 13.99
N SER A 313 0.79 -20.07 15.00
CA SER A 313 1.79 -21.14 15.02
C SER A 313 1.31 -22.50 14.44
N GLN A 314 0.18 -22.54 13.73
CA GLN A 314 -0.36 -23.75 13.07
C GLN A 314 -0.58 -23.59 11.57
#